data_AF-A0A1Q5HTI6-F1
#
_entry.id   AF-A0A1Q5HTI6-F1
#
_cell.length_a   1.000
_cell.length_b   1.000
_cell.length_c   1.000
_cell.angle_alpha   90.00
_cell.angle_beta   90.00
_cell.angle_gamma   90.00
#
_symmetry.space_group_name_H-M   'P 1'
#
loop_
_entity.id
_entity.type
_entity.pdbx_description
1 polymer ?
#
loop_
_entity_poly.entity_id
_entity_poly.type
_entity_poly.pdbx_seq_one_letter_code
_entity_poly.pdbx_strand_id
1 'polypeptide(L)'
;MSDTLLRTLDLVEPGDLVLYHGSKPECHGLYMARLCFCAHCGHADHVGSADTRYHLTDPFAEDTDACVVHHVRRASITRSAVNA
;
A
#
# COMPACT_ATOMS: atom_id res chain seq x y z
N MET A 1 10.33 -26.49 6.18
CA MET A 1 9.08 -25.74 6.46
C MET A 1 9.42 -24.36 7.03
N SER A 2 10.06 -23.51 6.23
CA SER A 2 10.44 -22.12 6.61
C SER A 2 9.88 -21.07 5.65
N ASP A 3 9.41 -21.49 4.47
CA ASP A 3 8.86 -20.61 3.43
C ASP A 3 7.56 -19.90 3.83
N THR A 4 6.68 -20.56 4.60
CA THR A 4 5.38 -19.98 4.98
C THR A 4 5.54 -18.81 5.96
N LEU A 5 6.54 -18.90 6.87
CA LEU A 5 6.83 -17.85 7.83
C LEU A 5 7.46 -16.62 7.16
N LEU A 6 8.34 -16.83 6.17
CA LEU A 6 8.94 -15.72 5.40
C LEU A 6 7.90 -14.98 4.55
N ARG A 7 6.96 -15.69 3.91
CA ARG A 7 5.88 -15.04 3.14
C ARG A 7 4.97 -14.14 3.97
N THR A 8 4.85 -14.41 5.27
CA THR A 8 4.02 -13.62 6.19
C THR A 8 4.71 -12.30 6.56
N LEU A 9 6.05 -12.26 6.56
CA LEU A 9 6.83 -11.04 6.81
C LEU A 9 6.77 -10.04 5.65
N ASP A 10 6.52 -10.52 4.43
CA ASP A 10 6.32 -9.64 3.28
C ASP A 10 4.89 -9.10 3.20
N LEU A 11 3.95 -9.57 4.03
CA LEU A 11 2.56 -9.09 4.05
C LEU A 11 2.51 -7.61 4.48
N VAL A 12 2.31 -6.74 3.49
CA VAL A 12 1.76 -5.40 3.70
C VAL A 12 0.31 -5.54 4.13
N GLU A 13 0.00 -5.01 5.30
CA GLU A 13 -1.34 -4.87 5.85
C GLU A 13 -1.78 -3.39 5.88
N PRO A 14 -3.09 -3.10 5.93
CA PRO A 14 -3.57 -1.75 6.14
C PRO A 14 -3.07 -1.21 7.48
N GLY A 15 -2.49 0.00 7.47
CA GLY A 15 -1.83 0.63 8.62
C GLY A 15 -0.30 0.52 8.57
N ASP A 16 0.24 -0.37 7.75
CA ASP A 16 1.69 -0.50 7.61
C ASP A 16 2.32 0.76 7.00
N LEU A 17 3.49 1.11 7.53
CA LEU A 17 4.39 2.05 6.90
C LEU A 17 5.10 1.36 5.74
N VAL A 18 5.00 1.91 4.54
CA VAL A 18 5.50 1.32 3.30
C VAL A 18 6.33 2.30 2.49
N LEU A 19 7.34 1.77 1.80
CA LEU A 19 8.08 2.51 0.78
C LEU A 19 7.42 2.29 -0.58
N TYR A 20 6.96 3.36 -1.23
CA TYR A 20 6.47 3.33 -2.60
C TYR A 20 7.63 3.43 -3.60
N HIS A 21 7.67 2.47 -4.53
CA HIS A 21 8.67 2.37 -5.60
C HIS A 21 8.01 2.06 -6.95
N GLY A 22 6.75 2.46 -7.12
CA GLY A 22 5.97 2.19 -8.32
C GLY A 22 6.33 3.05 -9.54
N SER A 23 5.41 3.10 -10.51
CA SER A 23 5.65 3.73 -11.82
C SER A 23 5.70 5.25 -11.83
N LYS A 24 5.50 5.93 -10.69
CA LYS A 24 5.57 7.39 -10.57
C LYS A 24 6.77 7.79 -9.69
N PRO A 25 7.97 8.01 -10.28
CA PRO A 25 9.18 8.33 -9.52
C PRO A 25 9.05 9.57 -8.64
N GLU A 26 8.30 10.57 -9.10
CA GLU A 26 8.02 11.80 -8.36
C GLU A 26 7.19 11.59 -7.08
N CYS A 27 6.53 10.43 -6.96
CA CYS A 27 5.80 10.01 -5.76
C CYS A 27 6.57 8.96 -4.95
N HIS A 28 7.81 8.61 -5.29
CA HIS A 28 8.60 7.67 -4.49
C HIS A 28 8.84 8.23 -3.10
N GLY A 29 8.61 7.42 -2.07
CA GLY A 29 8.66 7.89 -0.69
C GLY A 29 8.02 6.94 0.31
N LEU A 30 7.96 7.41 1.55
CA LEU A 30 7.44 6.67 2.69
C LEU A 30 5.98 7.09 2.95
N TYR A 31 5.08 6.11 3.05
CA TYR A 31 3.65 6.35 3.18
C TYR A 31 3.01 5.37 4.15
N MET A 32 1.83 5.72 4.65
CA MET A 32 0.95 4.77 5.34
C MET A 32 0.02 4.10 4.33
N ALA A 33 -0.03 2.77 4.33
CA ALA A 33 -0.88 1.98 3.45
C ALA A 33 -2.30 1.87 4.01
N ARG A 34 -3.32 2.17 3.20
CA ARG A 34 -4.75 1.93 3.51
C ARG A 34 -5.40 1.18 2.36
N LEU A 35 -6.48 0.44 2.60
CA LEU A 35 -7.22 -0.19 1.50
C LEU A 35 -7.86 0.88 0.61
N CYS A 36 -7.81 0.67 -0.70
CA CYS A 36 -8.43 1.56 -1.67
C CYS A 36 -9.89 1.16 -1.93
N PHE A 37 -10.84 1.98 -1.47
CA PHE A 37 -12.29 1.74 -1.63
C PHE A 37 -12.97 2.61 -2.69
N CYS A 38 -12.20 3.18 -3.62
CA CYS A 38 -12.80 3.92 -4.74
C CYS A 38 -13.70 3.00 -5.60
N ALA A 39 -14.63 3.59 -6.36
CA ALA A 39 -15.57 2.83 -7.19
C ALA A 39 -14.88 1.80 -8.11
N HIS A 40 -13.70 2.13 -8.65
CA HIS A 40 -12.94 1.21 -9.49
C HIS A 40 -12.40 -0.01 -8.72
N CYS A 41 -11.78 0.22 -7.55
CA CYS A 41 -11.26 -0.87 -6.73
C CYS A 41 -12.39 -1.70 -6.09
N GLY A 42 -13.46 -1.05 -5.63
CA GLY A 42 -14.64 -1.73 -5.11
C GLY A 42 -15.33 -2.59 -6.17
N HIS A 43 -15.40 -2.12 -7.42
CA HIS A 43 -15.90 -2.95 -8.52
C HIS A 43 -14.98 -4.13 -8.82
N ALA A 44 -13.66 -3.92 -8.85
CA ALA A 44 -12.69 -4.99 -9.06
C ALA A 44 -12.78 -6.08 -7.98
N ASP A 45 -12.93 -5.69 -6.72
CA ASP A 45 -13.15 -6.58 -5.59
C ASP A 45 -14.48 -7.34 -5.73
N HIS A 46 -15.56 -6.64 -6.09
CA HIS A 46 -16.89 -7.23 -6.30
C HIS A 46 -16.89 -8.33 -7.38
N VAL A 47 -16.11 -8.17 -8.45
CA VAL A 47 -15.98 -9.19 -9.51
C VAL A 47 -14.96 -10.28 -9.19
N GLY A 48 -14.42 -10.30 -7.95
CA GLY A 48 -13.51 -11.33 -7.46
C GLY A 48 -12.05 -11.15 -7.89
N SER A 49 -11.60 -9.93 -8.19
CA SER A 49 -10.20 -9.67 -8.47
C SER A 49 -9.36 -9.80 -7.20
N ALA A 50 -8.40 -10.73 -7.18
CA ALA A 50 -7.49 -10.93 -6.05
C ALA A 50 -6.39 -9.83 -5.93
N ASP A 51 -6.46 -8.76 -6.72
CA ASP A 51 -5.48 -7.66 -6.74
C ASP A 51 -5.86 -6.61 -5.69
N THR A 52 -5.54 -6.86 -4.41
CA THR A 52 -5.71 -5.85 -3.34
C THR A 52 -4.91 -4.61 -3.67
N ARG A 53 -5.59 -3.45 -3.68
CA ARG A 53 -4.99 -2.16 -3.96
C ARG A 53 -5.04 -1.25 -2.76
N TYR A 54 -4.01 -0.42 -2.65
CA TYR A 54 -3.79 0.49 -1.56
C TYR A 54 -3.97 1.94 -1.98
N HIS A 55 -4.44 2.72 -1.02
CA HIS A 55 -4.34 4.16 -0.97
C HIS A 55 -3.18 4.51 -0.04
N LEU A 56 -2.22 5.28 -0.53
CA LEU A 56 -1.06 5.71 0.24
C LEU A 56 -1.26 7.16 0.67
N THR A 57 -1.16 7.41 1.97
CA THR A 57 -1.26 8.74 2.58
C THR A 57 0.06 9.09 3.25
N ASP A 58 0.52 10.32 3.09
CA ASP A 58 1.68 10.82 3.83
C ASP A 58 1.36 10.89 5.33
N PRO A 59 2.05 10.13 6.20
CA PRO A 59 1.80 10.14 7.64
C PRO A 59 2.26 11.42 8.34
N PHE A 60 3.04 12.27 7.67
CA PHE A 60 3.60 13.51 8.24
C PHE A 60 2.96 14.79 7.66
N ALA A 61 2.07 14.66 6.69
CA ALA A 61 1.39 15.81 6.11
C ALA A 61 0.39 16.44 7.10
N GLU A 62 0.31 17.78 7.12
CA GLU A 62 -0.69 18.52 7.89
C GLU A 62 -2.11 18.21 7.40
N ASP A 63 -2.26 18.00 6.09
CA ASP A 63 -3.43 17.46 5.44
C ASP A 63 -3.10 16.08 4.85
N THR A 64 -3.59 15.03 5.51
CA THR A 64 -3.34 13.64 5.10
C THR A 64 -3.90 13.28 3.72
N ASP A 65 -4.81 14.12 3.18
CA ASP A 65 -5.39 13.93 1.85
C ASP A 65 -4.63 14.69 0.75
N ALA A 66 -3.66 15.55 1.10
CA ALA A 66 -2.94 16.39 0.14
C ALA A 66 -1.83 15.66 -0.62
N CYS A 67 -1.22 14.62 -0.03
CA CYS A 67 -0.19 13.82 -0.69
C CYS A 67 -0.64 12.36 -0.78
N VAL A 68 -1.29 12.03 -1.90
CA VAL A 68 -1.98 10.76 -2.08
C VAL A 68 -1.55 10.01 -3.35
N VAL A 69 -1.24 8.73 -3.20
CA VAL A 69 -1.07 7.80 -4.32
C VAL A 69 -2.17 6.75 -4.26
N HIS A 70 -3.02 6.70 -5.29
CA HIS A 70 -4.17 5.80 -5.34
C HIS A 70 -3.89 4.55 -6.17
N HIS A 71 -4.70 3.50 -5.94
CA HIS A 71 -4.70 2.25 -6.70
C HIS A 71 -3.36 1.51 -6.70
N VAL A 72 -2.58 1.70 -5.63
CA VAL A 72 -1.23 1.16 -5.54
C VAL A 72 -1.29 -0.35 -5.35
N ARG A 73 -0.66 -1.09 -6.25
CA ARG A 73 -0.56 -2.55 -6.13
C ARG A 73 0.50 -2.90 -5.11
N ARG A 74 0.30 -4.04 -4.46
CA ARG A 74 1.27 -4.62 -3.52
C ARG A 74 2.69 -4.73 -4.11
N ALA A 75 2.83 -5.05 -5.39
CA ALA A 75 4.13 -5.15 -6.06
C ALA A 75 4.90 -3.82 -6.17
N SER A 76 4.23 -2.68 -5.95
CA SER A 76 4.83 -1.34 -6.02
C SER A 76 5.16 -0.75 -4.65
N ILE A 77 4.99 -1.53 -3.59
CA ILE A 77 5.27 -1.12 -2.21
C ILE A 77 6.01 -2.20 -1.46
N THR A 78 6.87 -1.80 -0.54
CA THR A 78 7.55 -2.72 0.38
C THR A 78 7.28 -2.26 1.81
N ARG A 79 6.93 -3.19 2.70
CA ARG A 79 6.76 -2.87 4.12
C ARG A 79 8.09 -2.35 4.69
N SER A 80 8.04 -1.20 5.33
CA SER A 80 9.18 -0.64 6.03
C SER A 80 9.42 -1.45 7.30
N ALA A 81 10.66 -1.88 7.56
CA ALA A 81 11.04 -2.58 8.79
C ALA A 81 11.24 -1.64 9.99
N VAL A 82 10.90 -0.36 9.84
CA VAL A 82 11.05 0.65 10.89
C VAL A 82 9.92 0.46 11.90
N ASN A 83 10.10 -0.47 12.83
CA ASN A 83 9.41 -0.47 14.11
C ASN A 83 10.03 0.67 14.94
N ALA A 84 9.25 1.72 15.22
CA ALA A 84 9.52 2.63 16.32
C ALA A 84 9.02 2.02 17.64
#